data_AF-A0A524LT82-F1
#
_entry.id   AF-A0A524LT82-F1
#
_cell.length_a   1.000
_cell.length_b   1.000
_cell.length_c   1.000
_cell.angle_alpha   90.00
_cell.angle_beta   90.00
_cell.angle_gamma   90.00
#
_symmetry.space_group_name_H-M   'P 1'
#
loop_
_entity.id
_entity.type
_entity.pdbx_description
1 polymer ?
#
loop_
_entity_poly.entity_id
_entity_poly.type
_entity_poly.pdbx_seq_one_letter_code
_entity_poly.pdbx_strand_id
1 'polypeptide(L)' 'MGNELTEFVLVSIALLSIGIYGLAVKRNFIRMLFAIEIVINAANLNMVAFGRFLPHSGGQTLALFSIAIAAAEVAVG' A
#
# COMPACT_ATOMS: atom_id res chain seq x y z
N MET A 1 -4.86 16.92 -14.08
CA MET A 1 -3.57 16.43 -13.56
C MET A 1 -3.45 16.58 -12.04
N GLY A 2 -3.63 17.76 -11.42
CA GLY A 2 -3.57 17.88 -9.95
C GLY A 2 -4.72 17.18 -9.19
N ASN A 3 -5.92 17.15 -9.77
CA ASN A 3 -7.09 16.50 -9.15
C ASN A 3 -6.93 14.98 -9.05
N GLU A 4 -6.45 14.33 -10.11
CA GLU A 4 -6.22 12.88 -10.15
C GLU A 4 -5.23 12.43 -9.06
N LEU A 5 -4.11 13.15 -8.88
CA LEU A 5 -3.15 12.84 -7.81
C LEU A 5 -3.79 12.98 -6.44
N THR A 6 -4.56 14.05 -6.23
CA THR A 6 -5.26 14.28 -4.95
C THR A 6 -6.24 13.16 -4.64
N GLU A 7 -6.99 12.69 -5.64
CA GLU A 7 -7.92 11.55 -5.52
C GLU A 7 -7.18 10.27 -5.10
N PHE A 8 -6.08 9.90 -5.79
CA PHE A 8 -5.30 8.73 -5.43
C PHE A 8 -4.63 8.84 -4.05
N VAL A 9 -4.15 10.02 -3.68
CA VAL A 9 -3.56 10.28 -2.36
C VAL A 9 -4.62 10.14 -1.28
N LEU A 10 -5.81 10.70 -1.45
CA LEU A 10 -6.92 10.56 -0.51
C LEU A 10 -7.30 9.08 -0.30
N VAL A 11 -7.39 8.30 -1.38
CA VAL A 11 -7.65 6.85 -1.29
C VAL A 11 -6.51 6.14 -0.56
N SER A 12 -5.25 6.46 -0.87
CA SER A 12 -4.11 5.84 -0.18
C SER A 12 -4.08 6.15 1.31
N ILE A 13 -4.42 7.38 1.73
CA ILE A 13 -4.47 7.78 3.13
C ILE A 13 -5.63 7.07 3.85
N ALA A 14 -6.80 6.94 3.19
CA ALA A 14 -7.92 6.22 3.75
C ALA A 14 -7.58 4.73 3.98
N LEU A 15 -6.97 4.07 2.99
CA LEU A 15 -6.52 2.68 3.11
C LEU A 15 -5.44 2.52 4.19
N LEU A 16 -4.45 3.42 4.23
CA LEU A 16 -3.42 3.42 5.25
C LEU A 16 -4.02 3.52 6.65
N SER A 17 -4.98 4.42 6.83
CA SER A 17 -5.69 4.61 8.10
C SER A 17 -6.46 3.36 8.51
N ILE A 18 -7.14 2.69 7.57
CA ILE A 18 -7.83 1.42 7.80
C ILE A 18 -6.85 0.32 8.19
N GLY A 19 -5.71 0.22 7.49
CA GLY A 19 -4.67 -0.76 7.78
C GLY A 19 -4.06 -0.56 9.17
N ILE A 20 -3.68 0.68 9.52
CA ILE A 20 -3.16 1.01 10.86
C ILE A 20 -4.20 0.73 11.94
N TYR A 21 -5.46 1.11 11.73
CA TYR A 21 -6.54 0.78 12.65
C TYR A 21 -6.71 -0.73 12.83
N GLY A 22 -6.66 -1.49 11.74
CA GLY A 22 -6.68 -2.95 11.77
C GLY A 22 -5.53 -3.52 12.60
N LEU A 23 -4.31 -3.03 12.39
CA LEU A 23 -3.14 -3.49 13.12
C LEU A 23 -3.22 -3.18 14.62
N ALA A 24 -3.77 -2.03 15.00
CA ALA A 24 -3.90 -1.62 16.40
C ALA A 24 -5.02 -2.36 17.16
N VAL A 25 -6.12 -2.71 16.49
CA VAL A 25 -7.33 -3.25 17.14
C VAL A 25 -7.40 -4.76 17.11
N LYS A 26 -6.85 -5.41 16.08
CA LYS A 26 -7.00 -6.86 15.91
C LYS A 26 -6.00 -7.61 16.80
N ARG A 27 -6.52 -8.53 17.61
CA ARG A 27 -5.73 -9.43 18.46
C ARG A 27 -5.43 -10.79 17.82
N ASN A 28 -6.05 -11.07 16.68
CA ASN A 28 -5.85 -12.33 15.96
C ASN A 28 -4.76 -12.15 14.92
N PHE A 29 -3.75 -13.01 14.95
CA PHE A 29 -2.57 -12.92 14.08
C PHE A 29 -2.94 -12.85 12.60
N ILE A 30 -3.81 -13.73 12.11
CA ILE A 30 -4.26 -13.71 10.70
C ILE A 30 -4.93 -12.38 10.33
N ARG A 31 -5.69 -11.78 11.26
CA ARG A 31 -6.34 -10.47 11.00
C ARG A 31 -5.34 -9.31 11.02
N MET A 32 -4.22 -9.46 11.73
CA MET A 32 -3.11 -8.51 11.68
C MET A 32 -2.38 -8.60 10.34
N LEU A 33 -2.14 -9.82 9.82
CA LEU A 33 -1.55 -10.01 8.48
C LEU A 33 -2.40 -9.34 7.40
N PHE A 34 -3.72 -9.54 7.41
CA PHE A 34 -4.61 -8.81 6.49
C PHE A 34 -4.54 -7.27 6.62
N ALA A 35 -4.31 -6.76 7.84
CA ALA A 35 -4.16 -5.33 8.05
C ALA A 35 -2.81 -4.81 7.50
N ILE A 36 -1.74 -5.60 7.61
CA ILE A 36 -0.43 -5.33 7.02
C ILE A 36 -0.54 -5.27 5.49
N GLU A 37 -1.23 -6.24 4.87
CA GLU A 37 -1.48 -6.24 3.42
C GLU A 37 -2.19 -4.97 2.95
N ILE A 38 -3.15 -4.45 3.72
CA ILE A 38 -3.83 -3.19 3.42
C ILE A 38 -2.86 -1.99 3.50
N VAL A 39 -1.98 -1.95 4.50
CA VAL A 39 -0.95 -0.90 4.64
C VAL A 39 0.02 -0.93 3.45
N ILE A 40 0.48 -2.12 3.06
CA ILE A 40 1.40 -2.30 1.92
C ILE A 40 0.73 -1.85 0.62
N ASN A 41 -0.53 -2.22 0.39
CA ASN A 41 -1.28 -1.79 -0.79
C ASN A 41 -1.52 -0.27 -0.83
N ALA A 42 -1.76 0.36 0.33
CA ALA A 42 -1.87 1.81 0.42
C ALA A 42 -0.56 2.51 0.02
N ALA A 43 0.59 2.00 0.49
CA ALA A 43 1.91 2.51 0.12
C ALA A 43 2.19 2.33 -1.37
N ASN A 44 1.84 1.18 -1.95
CA ASN A 44 2.00 0.90 -3.38
C ASN A 44 1.15 1.84 -4.26
N LEU A 45 -0.09 2.09 -3.87
CA LEU A 45 -0.95 3.05 -4.57
C LEU A 45 -0.33 4.45 -4.56
N ASN A 46 0.21 4.87 -3.42
CA ASN A 46 0.87 6.17 -3.27
C ASN A 46 2.13 6.24 -4.15
N MET A 47 2.99 5.22 -4.12
CA MET A 47 4.20 5.13 -4.96
C MET A 47 3.88 5.21 -6.46
N VAL A 48 2.86 4.49 -6.94
CA VAL A 48 2.46 4.52 -8.35
C VAL A 48 1.85 5.88 -8.74
N ALA A 49 1.04 6.47 -7.85
CA ALA A 49 0.42 7.77 -8.09
C ALA A 49 1.46 8.90 -8.24
N PHE A 50 2.44 8.97 -7.34
CA PHE A 50 3.55 9.92 -7.47
C PHE A 50 4.51 9.53 -8.60
N GLY A 51 4.73 8.22 -8.81
CA GLY A 51 5.55 7.67 -9.88
C GLY A 51 5.14 8.15 -11.27
N ARG A 52 3.85 8.45 -11.50
CA ARG A 52 3.34 9.00 -12.76
C ARG A 52 3.90 10.38 -13.11
N PHE A 53 4.39 11.14 -12.13
CA PHE A 53 4.96 12.47 -12.32
C PHE A 53 6.49 12.46 -12.44
N LEU A 54 7.13 11.30 -12.28
CA LEU A 54 8.56 11.14 -12.50
C LEU A 54 8.84 10.75 -13.96
N PRO A 55 9.97 11.18 -14.53
CA PRO A 55 10.36 10.84 -15.91
C PRO A 55 10.72 9.36 -16.11
N HIS A 56 10.83 8.58 -15.02
CA HIS A 56 11.19 7.17 -15.05
C HIS A 56 10.17 6.36 -14.24
N SER A 57 9.98 5.09 -14.58
CA SER A 57 9.00 4.18 -13.96
C SER A 57 9.38 3.68 -12.56
N GLY A 58 10.16 4.43 -11.80
CA GLY A 58 10.70 3.99 -10.50
C GLY A 58 9.61 3.67 -9.47
N GLY A 59 8.53 4.45 -9.42
CA GLY A 59 7.40 4.20 -8.52
C GLY A 59 6.68 2.89 -8.85
N GLN A 60 6.49 2.59 -10.14
CA GLN A 60 5.87 1.35 -10.61
C GLN A 60 6.79 0.14 -10.36
N THR A 61 8.10 0.28 -10.59
CA THR A 61 9.07 -0.77 -10.31
C THR A 61 9.11 -1.12 -8.83
N LEU A 62 9.16 -0.12 -7.94
CA LEU A 62 9.12 -0.36 -6.48
C LEU A 62 7.82 -1.02 -6.03
N ALA A 63 6.67 -0.62 -6.58
CA ALA A 63 5.40 -1.26 -6.28
C ALA A 63 5.37 -2.75 -6.67
N LEU A 64 5.95 -3.12 -7.82
CA LEU A 64 6.06 -4.53 -8.21
C LEU A 64 6.96 -5.33 -7.26
N PHE A 65 8.08 -4.78 -6.84
CA PHE A 65 8.93 -5.42 -5.82
C PHE A 65 8.22 -5.55 -4.47
N SER A 66 7.47 -4.53 -4.05
CA SER A 66 6.67 -4.59 -2.84
C SER A 66 5.60 -5.69 -2.91
N ILE A 67 4.91 -5.86 -4.04
CA ILE A 67 3.95 -6.94 -4.25
C ILE A 67 4.64 -8.31 -4.17
N ALA A 68 5.84 -8.46 -4.73
CA ALA A 68 6.60 -9.70 -4.62
C ALA A 68 7.00 -10.01 -3.17
N ILE A 69 7.37 -8.99 -2.37
CA ILE A 69 7.67 -9.13 -0.95
C ILE A 69 6.41 -9.51 -0.16
N ALA A 70 5.27 -8.87 -0.43
CA ALA A 70 3.99 -9.22 0.20
C ALA A 70 3.58 -10.66 -0.10
N ALA A 71 3.75 -11.12 -1.34
CA ALA A 71 3.52 -12.52 -1.70
C ALA A 71 4.44 -13.48 -0.92
N ALA A 72 5.70 -13.10 -0.71
CA ALA A 72 6.63 -13.88 0.10
C ALA A 72 6.26 -13.85 1.59
N GLU A 73 5.80 -12.72 2.12
CA GLU A 73 5.33 -12.57 3.50
C GLU A 73 4.16 -13.52 3.78
N VAL A 74 3.12 -13.51 2.95
CA VAL A 74 1.93 -14.38 3.11
C VAL A 74 2.26 -15.87 2.99
N ALA A 75 3.32 -16.22 2.27
CA ALA A 75 3.79 -17.61 2.20
C ALA A 75 4.51 -18.07 3.49
N VAL A 76 5.06 -17.14 4.27
CA VAL A 76 5.84 -17.42 5.48
C VAL A 76 5.02 -17.23 6.76
N GLY A 77 4.19 -16.19 6.82
CA GLY A 77 3.30 -15.87 7.95
C GLY A 77 2.12 -16.82 8.06
#